data_AF-A0A2A4XUZ0-F1
#
_entry.id   AF-A0A2A4XUZ0-F1
#
_cell.length_a   1.000
_cell.length_b   1.000
_cell.length_c   1.000
_cell.angle_alpha   90.00
_cell.angle_beta   90.00
_cell.angle_gamma   90.00
#
_symmetry.space_group_name_H-M   'P 1'
#
loop_
_entity.id
_entity.type
_entity.pdbx_description
1 polymer ?
#
loop_
_entity_poly.entity_id
_entity_poly.type
_entity_poly.pdbx_seq_one_letter_code
_entity_poly.pdbx_strand_id
1 'polypeptide(L)' 'MSTGNKNPPKTPHFDWHKITLSKDTVITNNYKNSQNIRWFFTANLGESFKFNIEFMAWIKANSGKTLGDACLQYQTMKKA' A
#
# COMPACT_ATOMS: atom_id res chain seq x y z
N MET A 1 -35.76 30.34 3.75
CA MET A 1 -34.29 30.43 3.60
C MET A 1 -33.76 29.02 3.34
N SER A 2 -33.61 28.64 2.07
CA SER A 2 -32.82 27.46 1.65
C SER A 2 -31.35 27.89 1.67
N THR A 3 -30.40 27.11 2.19
CA THR A 3 -29.88 25.91 1.54
C THR A 3 -29.31 24.92 2.57
N GLY A 4 -29.66 23.65 2.42
CA GLY A 4 -28.98 22.56 3.11
C GLY A 4 -27.62 22.30 2.47
N ASN A 5 -26.55 22.42 3.25
CA ASN A 5 -25.23 21.94 2.86
C ASN A 5 -25.19 20.42 3.04
N LYS A 6 -25.47 19.69 1.97
CA LYS A 6 -25.17 18.25 1.87
C LYS A 6 -23.69 18.11 1.54
N ASN A 7 -22.85 17.97 2.56
CA ASN A 7 -21.51 17.43 2.35
C ASN A 7 -21.66 16.05 1.70
N PRO A 8 -20.99 15.76 0.57
CA PRO A 8 -21.04 14.42 -0.01
C PRO A 8 -20.49 13.42 1.02
N PRO A 9 -20.99 12.17 1.07
CA PRO A 9 -20.43 11.15 1.94
C PRO A 9 -18.96 10.99 1.56
N LYS A 10 -18.04 11.25 2.51
CA LYS A 10 -16.63 10.91 2.32
C LYS A 10 -16.59 9.41 2.01
N THR A 11 -16.11 9.06 0.83
CA THR A 11 -15.70 7.68 0.52
C THR A 11 -14.90 7.14 1.71
N PRO A 12 -15.09 5.87 2.11
CA PRO A 12 -14.34 5.31 3.23
C PRO A 12 -12.85 5.52 2.94
N HIS A 13 -12.25 6.43 3.69
CA HIS A 13 -10.86 6.80 3.50
C HIS A 13 -10.03 5.56 3.81
N PHE A 14 -9.38 5.00 2.79
CA PHE A 14 -8.50 3.85 2.96
C PHE A 14 -7.33 4.27 3.84
N ASP A 15 -7.43 3.97 5.13
CA ASP A 15 -6.43 4.35 6.13
C ASP A 15 -5.37 3.26 6.23
N TRP A 16 -4.29 3.47 5.49
CA TRP A 16 -3.08 2.62 5.47
C TRP A 16 -2.46 2.39 6.86
N HIS A 17 -2.81 3.16 7.90
CA HIS A 17 -2.28 2.97 9.25
C HIS A 17 -3.07 1.95 10.08
N LYS A 18 -4.36 1.78 9.80
CA LYS A 18 -5.28 1.01 10.66
C LYS A 18 -5.90 -0.19 9.97
N ILE A 19 -5.87 -0.23 8.64
CA ILE A 19 -6.47 -1.33 7.91
C ILE A 19 -5.68 -2.62 8.10
N THR A 20 -6.38 -3.74 8.20
CA THR A 20 -5.79 -5.07 8.10
C THR A 20 -5.30 -5.28 6.67
N LEU A 21 -3.98 -5.44 6.51
CA LEU A 21 -3.36 -5.67 5.20
C LEU A 21 -3.27 -7.17 4.92
N SER A 22 -3.59 -7.56 3.69
CA SER A 22 -3.44 -8.91 3.15
C SER A 22 -2.71 -8.87 1.82
N LYS A 23 -2.30 -10.04 1.32
CA LYS A 23 -1.70 -10.15 -0.03
C LYS A 23 -2.65 -9.65 -1.12
N ASP A 24 -3.96 -9.77 -0.92
CA ASP A 24 -4.98 -9.33 -1.88
C ASP A 24 -5.30 -7.83 -1.78
N THR A 25 -4.71 -7.12 -0.81
CA THR A 25 -4.92 -5.68 -0.66
C THR A 25 -4.39 -4.94 -1.88
N VAL A 26 -5.28 -4.22 -2.57
CA VAL A 26 -4.94 -3.43 -3.76
C VAL A 26 -4.20 -2.16 -3.37
N ILE A 27 -3.09 -1.89 -4.06
CA ILE A 27 -2.31 -0.66 -3.97
C ILE A 27 -3.13 0.44 -4.65
N THR A 28 -3.49 1.46 -3.88
CA THR A 28 -4.25 2.61 -4.35
C THR A 28 -3.32 3.80 -4.60
N ASN A 29 -3.81 4.81 -5.32
CA ASN A 29 -3.05 6.03 -5.64
C ASN A 29 -2.64 6.84 -4.40
N ASN A 30 -3.27 6.60 -3.24
CA ASN A 30 -2.94 7.26 -1.97
C ASN A 30 -2.00 6.42 -1.08
N TYR A 31 -1.29 5.45 -1.65
CA TYR A 31 -0.35 4.59 -0.94
C TYR A 31 0.66 5.39 -0.11
N LYS A 32 0.89 4.93 1.14
CA LYS A 32 1.88 5.50 2.06
C LYS A 32 2.71 4.38 2.68
N ASN A 33 4.02 4.60 2.77
CA ASN A 33 4.92 3.74 3.55
C ASN A 33 4.71 3.99 5.05
N SER A 34 3.57 3.54 5.59
CA SER A 34 3.26 3.58 7.02
C SER A 34 4.00 2.47 7.78
N GLN A 35 3.99 2.55 9.11
CA GLN A 35 4.52 1.47 9.95
C GLN A 35 3.78 0.13 9.73
N ASN A 36 2.46 0.19 9.51
CA ASN A 36 1.64 -0.98 9.20
C ASN A 36 2.09 -1.67 7.89
N ILE A 37 2.38 -0.88 6.86
CA ILE A 37 2.93 -1.37 5.60
C ILE A 37 4.31 -1.99 5.78
N ARG A 38 5.18 -1.37 6.60
CA ARG A 38 6.48 -1.95 6.94
C ARG A 38 6.32 -3.30 7.64
N TRP A 39 5.42 -3.42 8.61
CA TRP A 39 5.13 -4.68 9.29
C TRP A 39 4.60 -5.74 8.33
N PHE A 40 3.69 -5.37 7.43
CA PHE A 40 3.19 -6.28 6.41
C PHE A 40 4.34 -6.86 5.56
N PHE A 41 5.22 -6.01 5.03
CA PHE A 41 6.31 -6.48 4.18
C PHE A 41 7.34 -7.28 4.97
N THR A 42 7.71 -6.87 6.18
CA THR A 42 8.62 -7.66 7.04
C THR A 42 8.03 -9.03 7.39
N ALA A 43 6.73 -9.13 7.67
CA ALA A 43 6.07 -10.40 7.95
C ALA A 43 6.04 -11.34 6.74
N ASN A 44 5.94 -10.81 5.52
CA ASN A 44 5.86 -11.61 4.28
C ASN A 44 7.22 -11.88 3.61
N LEU A 45 8.22 -11.01 3.81
CA LEU A 45 9.53 -11.06 3.14
C LEU A 45 10.69 -11.30 4.11
N GLY A 46 10.44 -11.32 5.42
CA GLY A 46 11.42 -11.55 6.48
C GLY A 46 12.15 -10.28 6.94
N GLU A 47 12.96 -10.43 7.99
CA GLU A 47 13.68 -9.32 8.64
C GLU A 47 14.74 -8.66 7.76
N SER A 48 15.22 -9.37 6.72
CA SER A 48 16.16 -8.82 5.75
C SER A 48 15.53 -7.85 4.75
N PHE A 49 14.20 -7.70 4.79
CA PHE A 49 13.47 -6.76 3.97
C PHE A 49 13.85 -5.32 4.31
N LYS A 50 14.19 -4.56 3.26
CA LYS A 50 14.41 -3.12 3.31
C LYS A 50 13.78 -2.47 2.10
N PHE A 51 13.05 -1.38 2.33
CA PHE A 51 12.63 -0.51 1.24
C PHE A 51 13.86 0.12 0.58
N ASN A 52 13.96 -0.01 -0.73
CA ASN A 52 14.90 0.71 -1.57
C ASN A 52 14.14 1.63 -2.54
N ILE A 53 14.87 2.53 -3.21
CA ILE A 53 14.27 3.56 -4.07
C ILE A 53 13.52 2.92 -5.24
N GLU A 54 14.09 1.89 -5.87
CA GLU A 54 13.50 1.20 -7.02
C GLU A 54 12.19 0.51 -6.68
N PHE A 55 12.14 -0.21 -5.55
CA PHE A 55 10.94 -0.87 -5.07
C PHE A 55 9.84 0.14 -4.72
N MET A 56 10.20 1.25 -4.07
CA MET A 56 9.25 2.32 -3.77
C MET A 56 8.71 2.99 -5.04
N ALA A 57 9.57 3.20 -6.04
CA ALA A 57 9.15 3.73 -7.34
C ALA A 57 8.20 2.76 -8.05
N TRP A 58 8.51 1.46 -8.03
CA TRP A 58 7.65 0.42 -8.60
C TRP A 58 6.27 0.41 -7.94
N ILE A 59 6.18 0.42 -6.61
CA ILE A 59 4.88 0.42 -5.92
C ILE A 59 4.03 1.63 -6.35
N LYS A 60 4.62 2.83 -6.41
CA LYS A 60 3.91 4.05 -6.80
C LYS A 60 3.44 4.02 -8.26
N ALA A 61 4.21 3.41 -9.15
CA ALA A 61 3.87 3.28 -10.56
C ALA A 61 2.84 2.17 -10.84
N ASN A 62 2.60 1.27 -9.88
CA ASN A 62 1.77 0.09 -10.04
C ASN A 62 0.53 0.11 -9.13
N SER A 63 -0.20 1.23 -9.09
CA SER A 63 -1.53 1.23 -8.50
C SER A 63 -2.46 0.28 -9.27
N GLY A 64 -3.37 -0.38 -8.55
CA GLY A 64 -4.20 -1.47 -9.07
C GLY A 64 -3.58 -2.87 -8.93
N LYS A 65 -2.27 -2.99 -8.68
CA LYS A 65 -1.66 -4.26 -8.25
C LYS A 65 -1.90 -4.53 -6.77
N THR A 66 -1.67 -5.76 -6.35
CA THR A 66 -1.83 -6.17 -4.96
C THR A 66 -0.53 -6.06 -4.16
N LEU A 67 -0.62 -6.06 -2.83
CA LEU A 67 0.57 -6.16 -1.97
C LEU A 67 1.30 -7.51 -2.15
N GLY A 68 0.60 -8.57 -2.55
CA GLY A 68 1.19 -9.83 -2.95
C GLY A 68 2.08 -9.69 -4.19
N ASP A 69 1.63 -8.94 -5.21
CA ASP A 69 2.44 -8.62 -6.38
C ASP A 69 3.69 -7.82 -6.00
N ALA A 70 3.57 -6.89 -5.05
CA ALA A 70 4.72 -6.15 -4.52
C ALA A 70 5.73 -7.07 -3.82
N CYS A 71 5.26 -8.05 -3.03
CA CYS A 71 6.16 -9.05 -2.45
C CYS A 71 6.91 -9.85 -3.52
N LEU A 72 6.22 -10.31 -4.56
CA LEU A 72 6.84 -11.03 -5.66
C LEU A 72 7.87 -10.16 -6.39
N GLN A 73 7.52 -8.90 -6.69
CA GLN A 73 8.43 -7.97 -7.35
C GLN A 73 9.70 -7.74 -6.53
N TYR A 74 9.58 -7.56 -5.20
CA TYR A 74 10.75 -7.38 -4.34
C TYR A 74 11.70 -8.58 -4.43
N GLN A 75 11.17 -9.79 -4.44
CA GLN A 75 11.97 -11.00 -4.58
C GLN A 75 12.65 -11.09 -5.96
N THR A 76 11.99 -10.64 -7.02
CA THR A 76 12.59 -10.54 -8.36
C THR A 76 13.74 -9.54 -8.36
N MET A 77 13.58 -8.37 -7.74
CA MET A 77 14.63 -7.35 -7.64
C MET A 77 15.83 -7.80 -6.82
N LYS A 78 15.64 -8.58 -5.75
CA LYS A 78 16.71 -9.12 -4.90
C LYS A 78 17.61 -10.16 -5.59
N LYS A 79 17.13 -10.78 -6.67
CA LYS A 79 17.85 -11.82 -7.43
C LYS A 79 18.64 -11.26 -8.61
N ALA A 80 18.39 -10.00 -8.98
CA ALA A 80 19.12 -9.27 -10.01
C ALA A 80 20.37 -8.61 -9.42
#